data_AF-A0A2I0X3H5-F1
#
_entry.id   AF-A0A2I0X3H5-F1
#
_cell.length_a   1.000
_cell.length_b   1.000
_cell.length_c   1.000
_cell.angle_alpha   90.00
_cell.angle_beta   90.00
_cell.angle_gamma   90.00
#
_symmetry.space_group_name_H-M   'P 1'
#
loop_
_entity.id
_entity.type
_entity.pdbx_description
1 polymer ?
#
loop_
_entity_poly.entity_id
_entity_poly.type
_entity_poly.pdbx_seq_one_letter_code
_entity_poly.pdbx_strand_id
1 'polypeptide(L)'
;MAFSAATPTASPSTTHALNASSFRFEAKFSLSCLFPVSSLRISSPHLASRCRPPASVSQRGKSAHIGFWACSQVGATGSNPLLKNLYNFQDSCWRFLRPHTIRGTALGSVALVVRALIENPALIDWWLIFKALYGLIALICGNGYIVGINQIYDVGIDKVNKPYLPIAAGDLSVQSAWLLVLFFASAGLLIVAFNFGPFISSLYCLGLLLGTLYSVPPFRLKRYPVAAFLIIATVRGFLLNFGVYYATRAALGLSFNWSSPVSFITAFVTLFALVIAITKDLPDVEGDRQFQISTFATKLGVRNIALLGIGLLLANYASAIFVALFMPQAFRRSVMISAHGIFALGLILQAWVLEQAKYTKDAILQFYRFIWNLFYAEYLIFPLI
;
A
#
# COMPACT_ATOMS: atom_id res chain seq x y z
N MET A 1 65.76 7.32 40.58
CA MET A 1 66.07 8.74 40.30
C MET A 1 64.85 9.35 39.64
N ALA A 2 64.33 10.40 40.25
CA ALA A 2 63.08 11.08 39.92
C ALA A 2 63.36 12.48 39.37
N PHE A 3 62.48 12.98 38.51
CA PHE A 3 62.17 14.40 38.23
C PHE A 3 60.79 14.36 37.51
N SER A 4 59.63 14.70 38.11
CA SER A 4 59.09 16.00 38.58
C SER A 4 59.08 17.06 37.47
N ALA A 5 57.99 17.27 36.71
CA ALA A 5 56.73 17.99 36.99
C ALA A 5 56.83 19.53 36.86
N ALA A 6 56.06 20.11 35.94
CA ALA A 6 55.41 21.43 36.09
C ALA A 6 54.39 21.71 34.96
N THR A 7 53.14 21.93 35.37
CA THR A 7 52.03 22.58 34.66
C THR A 7 52.30 24.07 34.39
N PRO A 8 51.48 24.73 33.55
CA PRO A 8 50.70 25.84 34.11
C PRO A 8 49.21 25.88 33.72
N THR A 9 48.51 26.43 34.70
CA THR A 9 47.13 26.87 34.91
C THR A 9 46.41 27.65 33.81
N ALA A 10 45.08 27.58 33.87
CA ALA A 10 44.07 28.18 33.00
C ALA A 10 43.55 29.58 33.43
N SER A 11 42.83 30.22 32.49
CA SER A 11 41.60 31.07 32.61
C SER A 11 41.69 32.45 31.91
N PRO A 12 40.57 33.14 31.60
CA PRO A 12 39.38 32.73 30.83
C PRO A 12 38.93 33.81 29.80
N SER A 13 37.75 33.60 29.17
CA SER A 13 36.95 34.51 28.29
C SER A 13 37.27 34.41 26.77
N THR A 14 36.31 34.32 25.84
CA THR A 14 34.93 34.79 25.78
C THR A 14 34.04 33.83 24.97
N THR A 15 32.85 33.54 25.49
CA THR A 15 31.76 32.82 24.81
C THR A 15 31.04 33.74 23.82
N HIS A 16 31.15 33.47 22.52
CA HIS A 16 30.18 33.97 21.54
C HIS A 16 29.03 32.96 21.42
N ALA A 17 27.92 33.28 22.07
CA ALA A 17 26.65 32.62 21.88
C ALA A 17 26.10 32.95 20.49
N LEU A 18 26.10 31.98 19.58
CA LEU A 18 25.29 32.04 18.37
C LEU A 18 23.93 31.43 18.68
N ASN A 19 22.92 32.30 18.68
CA ASN A 19 21.50 31.96 18.77
C ASN A 19 21.13 30.92 17.69
N ALA A 20 20.99 29.66 18.10
CA ALA A 20 20.27 28.66 17.32
C ALA A 20 18.77 28.89 17.54
N SER A 21 18.17 29.64 16.62
CA SER A 21 16.71 29.74 16.51
C SER A 21 16.13 28.34 16.32
N SER A 22 15.31 27.95 17.29
CA SER A 22 14.56 26.70 17.32
C SER A 22 13.62 26.61 16.11
N PHE A 23 13.99 25.83 15.09
CA PHE A 23 13.04 25.36 14.08
C PHE A 23 12.19 24.25 14.70
N ARG A 24 11.08 24.65 15.33
CA ARG A 24 10.01 23.75 15.76
C ARG A 24 9.23 23.34 14.50
N PHE A 25 9.44 22.12 14.03
CA PHE A 25 8.59 21.53 13.00
C PHE A 25 7.28 21.07 13.68
N GLU A 26 6.30 21.97 13.82
CA GLU A 26 4.92 21.58 14.15
C GLU A 26 4.29 20.90 12.94
N ALA A 27 4.44 19.57 12.86
CA ALA A 27 3.57 18.77 12.02
C ALA A 27 2.18 18.70 12.71
N LYS A 28 1.28 19.63 12.37
CA LYS A 28 -0.15 19.49 12.67
C LYS A 28 -0.71 18.32 11.85
N PHE A 29 -0.63 17.12 12.42
CA PHE A 29 -1.26 15.92 11.86
C PHE A 29 -2.69 15.83 12.39
N SER A 30 -3.67 15.96 11.50
CA SER A 30 -5.09 15.81 11.86
C SER A 30 -5.44 14.32 11.97
N LEU A 31 -5.80 13.86 13.18
CA LEU A 31 -6.23 12.47 13.45
C LEU A 31 -7.52 12.05 12.72
N SER A 32 -8.24 13.02 12.12
CA SER A 32 -9.55 12.80 11.47
C SER A 32 -9.51 11.95 10.19
N CYS A 33 -8.34 11.67 9.63
CA CYS A 33 -8.21 10.79 8.47
C CYS A 33 -8.21 9.28 8.81
N LEU A 34 -8.05 8.90 10.09
CA LEU A 34 -7.98 7.49 10.50
C LEU A 34 -9.35 6.89 10.88
N PHE A 35 -10.34 7.72 11.21
CA PHE A 35 -11.66 7.28 11.66
C PHE A 35 -12.76 8.17 11.07
N PRO A 36 -13.42 7.79 9.97
CA PRO A 36 -14.67 8.41 9.60
C PRO A 36 -15.76 7.85 10.52
N VAL A 37 -16.11 8.57 11.59
CA VAL A 37 -17.34 8.31 12.34
C VAL A 37 -18.48 8.88 11.51
N SER A 38 -19.17 8.02 10.75
CA SER A 38 -20.43 8.40 10.11
C SER A 38 -21.52 8.47 11.19
N SER A 39 -22.01 9.69 11.43
CA SER A 39 -23.19 9.93 12.26
C SER A 39 -24.42 9.30 11.60
N LEU A 40 -24.88 8.18 12.14
CA LEU A 40 -26.18 7.58 11.84
C LEU A 40 -27.29 8.54 12.30
N ARG A 41 -27.91 9.24 11.34
CA ARG A 41 -29.14 10.00 11.58
C ARG A 41 -30.32 9.03 11.48
N ILE A 42 -30.91 8.71 12.63
CA ILE A 42 -32.11 7.88 12.76
C ILE A 42 -33.30 8.72 12.27
N SER A 43 -33.99 8.25 11.25
CA SER A 43 -35.29 8.80 10.81
C SER A 43 -36.33 7.69 10.93
N SER A 44 -37.25 7.83 11.89
CA SER A 44 -38.43 6.95 12.04
C SER A 44 -39.56 7.38 11.08
N PRO A 45 -40.49 6.47 10.73
CA PRO A 45 -41.41 6.63 9.61
C PRO A 45 -42.77 7.20 10.03
N HIS A 46 -43.42 7.97 9.14
CA HIS A 46 -44.86 8.21 9.24
C HIS A 46 -45.56 8.18 7.88
N LEU A 47 -46.49 7.23 7.82
CA LEU A 47 -47.83 7.21 7.23
C LEU A 47 -48.06 7.53 5.75
N ALA A 48 -48.72 6.55 5.12
CA ALA A 48 -49.30 6.55 3.79
C ALA A 48 -50.59 7.38 3.68
N SER A 49 -50.84 7.92 2.48
CA SER A 49 -52.21 8.08 1.96
C SER A 49 -52.27 8.17 0.42
N ARG A 50 -52.86 7.11 -0.17
CA ARG A 50 -53.87 7.06 -1.27
C ARG A 50 -53.65 7.72 -2.64
N CYS A 51 -53.61 6.84 -3.66
CA CYS A 51 -54.35 6.79 -4.95
C CYS A 51 -55.37 7.92 -5.28
N ARG A 52 -55.62 8.41 -6.52
CA ARG A 52 -55.66 7.87 -7.92
C ARG A 52 -55.77 9.05 -8.95
N PRO A 53 -55.66 8.83 -10.29
CA PRO A 53 -55.59 9.83 -11.39
C PRO A 53 -56.92 9.87 -12.23
N PRO A 54 -57.01 10.24 -13.54
CA PRO A 54 -56.25 11.15 -14.45
C PRO A 54 -57.16 12.17 -15.19
N ALA A 55 -56.61 13.11 -15.98
CA ALA A 55 -57.34 13.74 -17.10
C ALA A 55 -56.43 14.28 -18.21
N SER A 56 -56.70 13.84 -19.43
CA SER A 56 -56.15 14.27 -20.72
C SER A 56 -56.95 15.43 -21.32
N VAL A 57 -56.31 16.45 -21.89
CA VAL A 57 -56.89 17.26 -22.98
C VAL A 57 -55.79 17.79 -23.89
N SER A 58 -55.92 17.49 -25.19
CA SER A 58 -55.20 18.13 -26.29
C SER A 58 -55.79 19.52 -26.61
N GLN A 59 -54.99 20.49 -27.05
CA GLN A 59 -55.41 21.36 -28.14
C GLN A 59 -54.24 22.07 -28.84
N ARG A 60 -54.34 22.08 -30.17
CA ARG A 60 -53.54 22.79 -31.17
C ARG A 60 -53.96 24.26 -31.19
N GLY A 61 -53.01 25.19 -31.35
CA GLY A 61 -53.29 26.59 -31.69
C GLY A 61 -52.02 27.34 -32.08
N LYS A 62 -51.97 27.84 -33.32
CA LYS A 62 -50.85 28.58 -33.94
C LYS A 62 -50.81 30.03 -33.42
N SER A 63 -49.61 30.63 -33.27
CA SER A 63 -49.15 31.79 -34.06
C SER A 63 -48.02 32.61 -33.39
N ALA A 64 -47.14 33.14 -34.26
CA ALA A 64 -46.36 34.38 -34.19
C ALA A 64 -45.03 34.45 -33.39
N HIS A 65 -43.95 34.33 -34.16
CA HIS A 65 -42.74 35.19 -34.22
C HIS A 65 -42.20 35.85 -32.95
N ILE A 66 -41.06 35.35 -32.46
CA ILE A 66 -39.89 36.19 -32.09
C ILE A 66 -38.63 35.43 -32.53
N GLY A 67 -37.83 36.07 -33.39
CA GLY A 67 -36.58 35.52 -33.88
C GLY A 67 -35.56 35.40 -32.74
N PHE A 68 -35.11 34.18 -32.48
CA PHE A 68 -33.84 33.95 -31.83
C PHE A 68 -32.89 33.39 -32.88
N TRP A 69 -31.92 34.23 -33.23
CA TRP A 69 -30.72 33.87 -33.95
C TRP A 69 -30.10 32.67 -33.21
N ALA A 70 -30.27 31.47 -33.76
CA ALA A 70 -29.59 30.28 -33.28
C ALA A 70 -28.13 30.40 -33.68
N CYS A 71 -27.39 31.21 -32.92
CA CYS A 71 -25.95 31.14 -32.87
C CYS A 71 -25.65 29.71 -32.38
N SER A 72 -25.11 28.89 -33.26
CA SER A 72 -24.53 27.61 -32.89
C SER A 72 -23.51 27.89 -31.80
N GLN A 73 -23.91 27.64 -30.56
CA GLN A 73 -22.98 27.53 -29.44
C GLN A 73 -22.19 26.24 -29.69
N VAL A 74 -21.21 26.33 -30.60
CA VAL A 74 -19.99 25.53 -30.57
C VAL A 74 -19.20 26.04 -29.37
N GLY A 75 -19.75 25.76 -28.19
CA GLY A 75 -19.21 26.07 -26.88
C GLY A 75 -18.95 24.78 -26.11
N ALA A 76 -18.54 23.73 -26.81
CA ALA A 76 -17.80 22.67 -26.15
C ALA A 76 -16.35 23.14 -26.13
N THR A 77 -15.88 23.61 -24.99
CA THR A 77 -14.45 23.57 -24.63
C THR A 77 -14.03 22.10 -24.63
N GLY A 78 -13.87 21.55 -25.84
CA GLY A 78 -13.49 20.19 -26.07
C GLY A 78 -12.08 20.03 -25.53
N SER A 79 -11.95 19.28 -24.44
CA SER A 79 -10.66 18.69 -24.07
C SER A 79 -10.06 18.09 -25.33
N ASN A 80 -8.88 18.58 -25.73
CA ASN A 80 -8.19 18.15 -26.95
C ASN A 80 -8.20 16.60 -27.00
N PRO A 81 -8.70 15.95 -28.07
CA PRO A 81 -8.88 14.49 -28.12
C PRO A 81 -7.62 13.70 -27.72
N LEU A 82 -6.43 14.23 -28.03
CA LEU A 82 -5.14 13.67 -27.62
C LEU A 82 -4.94 13.69 -26.10
N LEU A 83 -5.27 14.79 -25.42
CA LEU A 83 -5.16 14.89 -23.96
C LEU A 83 -6.11 13.92 -23.26
N LYS A 84 -7.33 13.74 -23.81
CA LYS A 84 -8.29 12.77 -23.29
C LYS A 84 -7.79 11.32 -23.46
N ASN A 85 -7.19 11.00 -24.60
CA ASN A 85 -6.60 9.67 -24.85
C ASN A 85 -5.40 9.41 -23.94
N LEU A 86 -4.53 10.41 -23.75
CA LEU A 86 -3.39 10.33 -22.82
C LEU A 86 -3.85 10.11 -21.37
N TYR A 87 -4.87 10.87 -20.93
CA TYR A 87 -5.44 10.73 -19.59
C TYR A 87 -6.04 9.34 -19.37
N ASN A 88 -6.83 8.84 -20.32
CA ASN A 88 -7.41 7.50 -20.23
C ASN A 88 -6.32 6.41 -20.20
N PHE A 89 -5.28 6.55 -21.01
CA PHE A 89 -4.15 5.61 -20.99
C PHE A 89 -3.38 5.66 -19.67
N GLN A 90 -3.14 6.86 -19.12
CA GLN A 90 -2.49 7.03 -17.83
C GLN A 90 -3.31 6.41 -16.70
N ASP A 91 -4.63 6.63 -16.68
CA ASP A 91 -5.54 6.02 -15.71
C ASP A 91 -5.53 4.48 -15.82
N SER A 92 -5.56 3.94 -17.04
CA SER A 92 -5.40 2.50 -17.27
C SER A 92 -4.07 1.97 -16.73
N CYS A 93 -2.96 2.65 -16.98
CA CYS A 93 -1.65 2.28 -16.43
C CYS A 93 -1.64 2.34 -14.89
N TRP A 94 -2.29 3.34 -14.29
CA TRP A 94 -2.37 3.47 -12.83
C TRP A 94 -3.20 2.35 -12.19
N ARG A 95 -4.37 2.04 -12.76
CA ARG A 95 -5.20 0.90 -12.34
C ARG A 95 -4.47 -0.43 -12.54
N PHE A 96 -3.73 -0.56 -13.64
CA PHE A 96 -2.92 -1.75 -13.96
C PHE A 96 -1.88 -2.03 -12.86
N LEU A 97 -1.20 -1.00 -12.37
CA LEU A 97 -0.17 -1.11 -11.33
C LEU A 97 -0.71 -1.44 -9.93
N ARG A 98 -2.04 -1.46 -9.74
CA ARG A 98 -2.69 -1.65 -8.43
C ARG A 98 -2.22 -0.63 -7.39
N PRO A 99 -2.84 0.56 -7.32
CA PRO A 99 -2.35 1.69 -6.52
C PRO A 99 -2.06 1.40 -5.05
N HIS A 100 -2.81 0.49 -4.42
CA HIS A 100 -2.60 0.07 -3.04
C HIS A 100 -1.25 -0.65 -2.84
N THR A 101 -0.83 -1.51 -3.78
CA THR A 101 0.47 -2.17 -3.67
C THR A 101 1.62 -1.18 -3.91
N ILE A 102 1.45 -0.23 -4.84
CA ILE A 102 2.45 0.82 -5.11
C ILE A 102 2.70 1.70 -3.88
N ARG A 103 1.62 2.18 -3.23
CA ARG A 103 1.74 2.99 -2.00
C ARG A 103 2.53 2.26 -0.92
N GLY A 104 2.21 0.99 -0.66
CA GLY A 104 2.95 0.21 0.34
C GLY A 104 4.41 -0.05 -0.05
N THR A 105 4.72 -0.24 -1.34
CA THR A 105 6.11 -0.36 -1.80
C THR A 105 6.88 0.94 -1.58
N ALA A 106 6.29 2.07 -1.96
CA ALA A 106 6.91 3.38 -1.82
C ALA A 106 7.14 3.73 -0.35
N LEU A 107 6.11 3.59 0.50
CA LEU A 107 6.22 3.85 1.94
C LEU A 107 7.25 2.94 2.60
N GLY A 108 7.24 1.64 2.32
CA GLY A 108 8.22 0.72 2.89
C GLY A 108 9.65 1.06 2.47
N SER A 109 9.86 1.33 1.18
CA SER A 109 11.18 1.69 0.65
C SER A 109 11.72 2.97 1.30
N VAL A 110 10.88 4.02 1.36
CA VAL A 110 11.24 5.29 2.00
C VAL A 110 11.53 5.09 3.48
N ALA A 111 10.67 4.37 4.21
CA ALA A 111 10.82 4.17 5.64
C ALA A 111 12.11 3.40 6.00
N LEU A 112 12.49 2.40 5.21
CA LEU A 112 13.74 1.64 5.39
C LEU A 112 14.99 2.47 5.06
N VAL A 113 14.95 3.26 3.99
CA VAL A 113 16.03 4.19 3.65
C VAL A 113 16.19 5.21 4.78
N VAL A 114 15.10 5.85 5.21
CA VAL A 114 15.12 6.82 6.31
C VAL A 114 15.65 6.18 7.59
N ARG A 115 15.24 4.95 7.93
CA ARG A 115 15.75 4.27 9.11
C ARG A 115 17.26 4.03 9.04
N ALA A 116 17.75 3.53 7.91
CA ALA A 116 19.19 3.33 7.72
C ALA A 116 19.99 4.63 7.85
N LEU A 117 19.42 5.76 7.41
CA LEU A 117 20.06 7.08 7.55
C LEU A 117 20.04 7.60 8.99
N ILE A 118 18.93 7.42 9.71
CA ILE A 118 18.85 7.76 11.15
C ILE A 118 19.89 6.96 11.96
N GLU A 119 20.13 5.71 11.58
CA GLU A 119 21.14 4.86 12.23
C GLU A 119 22.58 5.28 11.89
N ASN A 120 22.81 6.01 10.79
CA ASN A 120 24.14 6.36 10.29
C ASN A 120 24.21 7.83 9.79
N PRO A 121 23.92 8.83 10.66
CA PRO A 121 23.76 10.21 10.23
C PRO A 121 25.03 10.84 9.64
N ALA A 122 26.20 10.37 10.08
CA ALA A 122 27.50 10.87 9.60
C ALA A 122 27.83 10.45 8.15
N LEU A 123 27.09 9.49 7.59
CA LEU A 123 27.34 8.92 6.26
C LEU A 123 26.33 9.39 5.20
N ILE A 124 25.50 10.39 5.52
CA ILE A 124 24.48 10.89 4.61
C ILE A 124 25.16 11.64 3.45
N ASP A 125 24.88 11.19 2.23
CA ASP A 125 25.32 11.80 0.99
C ASP A 125 24.11 12.08 0.08
N TRP A 126 24.12 13.22 -0.61
CA TRP A 126 23.11 13.61 -1.60
C TRP A 126 22.97 12.59 -2.74
N TRP A 127 24.06 11.90 -3.10
CA TRP A 127 24.02 10.84 -4.11
C TRP A 127 23.08 9.68 -3.73
N LEU A 128 22.89 9.44 -2.43
CA LEU A 128 22.01 8.39 -1.94
C LEU A 128 20.56 8.61 -2.36
N ILE A 129 20.12 9.85 -2.56
CA ILE A 129 18.75 10.15 -3.01
C ILE A 129 18.52 9.57 -4.41
N PHE A 130 19.47 9.75 -5.33
CA PHE A 130 19.37 9.19 -6.67
C PHE A 130 19.39 7.67 -6.65
N LYS A 131 20.27 7.08 -5.82
CA LYS A 131 20.32 5.63 -5.64
C LYS A 131 19.02 5.08 -5.05
N ALA A 132 18.44 5.73 -4.04
CA ALA A 132 17.15 5.36 -3.47
C ALA A 132 16.02 5.49 -4.49
N LEU A 133 16.03 6.54 -5.32
CA LEU A 133 15.05 6.75 -6.39
C LEU A 133 15.12 5.64 -7.44
N TYR A 134 16.30 5.28 -7.92
CA TYR A 134 16.47 4.15 -8.84
C TYR A 134 15.97 2.84 -8.23
N GLY A 135 16.25 2.61 -6.95
CA GLY A 135 15.76 1.42 -6.23
C GLY A 135 14.23 1.39 -6.16
N LEU A 136 13.61 2.52 -5.86
CA LEU A 136 12.15 2.65 -5.82
C LEU A 136 11.53 2.42 -7.21
N ILE A 137 12.12 2.98 -8.27
CA ILE A 137 11.65 2.75 -9.65
C ILE A 137 11.76 1.27 -10.01
N ALA A 138 12.88 0.62 -9.69
CA ALA A 138 13.04 -0.82 -9.92
C ALA A 138 11.98 -1.63 -9.17
N LEU A 139 11.69 -1.31 -7.90
CA LEU A 139 10.65 -2.01 -7.13
C LEU A 139 9.24 -1.77 -7.70
N ILE A 140 8.95 -0.57 -8.22
CA ILE A 140 7.69 -0.28 -8.92
C ILE A 140 7.60 -1.09 -10.21
N CYS A 141 8.68 -1.19 -10.99
CA CYS A 141 8.76 -2.05 -12.16
C CYS A 141 8.50 -3.52 -11.78
N GLY A 142 9.15 -4.02 -10.74
CA GLY A 142 8.94 -5.41 -10.27
C GLY A 142 7.50 -5.66 -9.86
N ASN A 143 6.88 -4.72 -9.14
CA ASN A 143 5.46 -4.78 -8.81
C ASN A 143 4.60 -4.81 -10.07
N GLY A 144 4.86 -3.91 -11.03
CA GLY A 144 4.16 -3.82 -12.30
C GLY A 144 4.23 -5.11 -13.13
N TYR A 145 5.39 -5.76 -13.15
CA TYR A 145 5.54 -7.09 -13.73
C TYR A 145 4.62 -8.11 -13.05
N ILE A 146 4.72 -8.25 -11.73
CA ILE A 146 4.01 -9.27 -10.94
C ILE A 146 2.49 -9.10 -11.04
N VAL A 147 1.98 -7.87 -10.87
CA VAL A 147 0.53 -7.62 -10.97
C VAL A 147 0.03 -7.68 -12.40
N GLY A 148 0.89 -7.35 -13.37
CA GLY A 148 0.57 -7.40 -14.79
C GLY A 148 0.40 -8.82 -15.29
N ILE A 149 1.38 -9.71 -15.04
CA ILE A 149 1.25 -11.12 -15.38
C ILE A 149 0.05 -11.75 -14.69
N ASN A 150 -0.21 -11.43 -13.42
CA ASN A 150 -1.38 -11.96 -12.71
C ASN A 150 -2.68 -11.58 -13.45
N GLN A 151 -2.84 -10.31 -13.83
CA GLN A 151 -4.03 -9.86 -14.56
C GLN A 151 -4.18 -10.55 -15.92
N ILE A 152 -3.09 -10.76 -16.66
CA ILE A 152 -3.13 -11.44 -17.97
C ILE A 152 -3.63 -12.88 -17.84
N TYR A 153 -3.18 -13.63 -16.83
CA TYR A 153 -3.60 -15.03 -16.64
C TYR A 153 -4.95 -15.18 -15.92
N ASP A 154 -5.44 -14.12 -15.30
CA ASP A 154 -6.70 -14.10 -14.55
C ASP A 154 -7.80 -13.28 -15.23
N VAL A 155 -7.65 -12.81 -16.47
CA VAL A 155 -8.65 -11.94 -17.15
C VAL A 155 -10.08 -12.46 -17.02
N GLY A 156 -10.31 -13.76 -17.19
CA GLY A 156 -11.64 -14.36 -17.04
C GLY A 156 -12.22 -14.25 -15.63
N ILE A 157 -11.38 -14.42 -14.60
CA ILE A 157 -11.76 -14.31 -13.19
C ILE A 157 -11.96 -12.83 -12.82
N ASP A 158 -11.05 -11.97 -13.26
CA ASP A 158 -11.07 -10.54 -12.97
C ASP A 158 -12.26 -9.84 -13.65
N LYS A 159 -12.79 -10.34 -14.76
CA LYS A 159 -14.06 -9.84 -15.34
C LYS A 159 -15.25 -9.95 -14.39
N VAL A 160 -15.24 -10.94 -13.50
CA VAL A 160 -16.28 -11.13 -12.50
C VAL A 160 -15.96 -10.34 -11.24
N ASN A 161 -14.78 -10.58 -10.67
CA ASN A 161 -14.44 -10.09 -9.33
C ASN A 161 -13.98 -8.63 -9.34
N LYS A 162 -13.32 -8.20 -10.41
CA LYS A 162 -12.61 -6.91 -10.51
C LYS A 162 -12.81 -6.27 -11.88
N PRO A 163 -14.07 -6.01 -12.30
CA PRO A 163 -14.38 -5.53 -13.65
C PRO A 163 -13.78 -4.15 -13.97
N TYR A 164 -13.34 -3.41 -12.96
CA TYR A 164 -12.67 -2.12 -13.11
C TYR A 164 -11.19 -2.23 -13.51
N LEU A 165 -10.59 -3.43 -13.49
CA LEU A 165 -9.19 -3.62 -13.89
C LEU A 165 -9.04 -3.45 -15.41
N PRO A 166 -7.96 -2.82 -15.91
CA PRO A 166 -7.88 -2.38 -17.30
C PRO A 166 -8.04 -3.51 -18.34
N ILE A 167 -7.46 -4.69 -18.09
CA ILE A 167 -7.59 -5.82 -19.02
C ILE A 167 -9.00 -6.43 -18.96
N ALA A 168 -9.60 -6.48 -17.76
CA ALA A 168 -10.95 -7.02 -17.56
C ALA A 168 -12.02 -6.07 -18.15
N ALA A 169 -11.83 -4.76 -17.99
CA ALA A 169 -12.68 -3.69 -18.52
C ALA A 169 -12.60 -3.55 -20.05
N GLY A 170 -11.50 -4.03 -20.66
CA GLY A 170 -11.24 -3.85 -22.09
C GLY A 170 -10.50 -2.54 -22.44
N ASP A 171 -10.14 -1.74 -21.43
CA ASP A 171 -9.37 -0.50 -21.62
C ASP A 171 -7.92 -0.75 -22.07
N LEU A 172 -7.39 -1.95 -21.80
CA LEU A 172 -6.06 -2.37 -22.21
C LEU A 172 -6.12 -3.75 -22.89
N SER A 173 -5.63 -3.84 -24.12
CA SER A 173 -5.55 -5.13 -24.83
C SER A 173 -4.55 -6.08 -24.14
N VAL A 174 -4.72 -7.39 -24.31
CA VAL A 174 -3.78 -8.40 -23.78
C VAL A 174 -2.38 -8.22 -24.38
N GLN A 175 -2.28 -7.83 -25.65
CA GLN A 175 -1.00 -7.56 -26.32
C GLN A 175 -0.30 -6.35 -25.69
N SER A 176 -1.03 -5.25 -25.48
CA SER A 176 -0.51 -4.06 -24.81
C SER A 176 -0.10 -4.34 -23.36
N ALA A 177 -0.86 -5.19 -22.66
CA ALA A 177 -0.52 -5.63 -21.31
C ALA A 177 0.80 -6.44 -21.29
N TRP A 178 1.02 -7.34 -22.25
CA TRP A 178 2.29 -8.06 -22.37
C TRP A 178 3.47 -7.13 -22.67
N LEU A 179 3.29 -6.14 -23.56
CA LEU A 179 4.33 -5.13 -23.82
C LEU A 179 4.69 -4.36 -22.54
N LEU A 180 3.69 -3.97 -21.75
CA LEU A 180 3.89 -3.27 -20.48
C LEU A 180 4.59 -4.16 -19.44
N VAL A 181 4.21 -5.44 -19.34
CA VAL A 181 4.88 -6.43 -18.49
C VAL A 181 6.34 -6.60 -18.87
N LEU A 182 6.63 -6.76 -20.17
CA LEU A 182 8.00 -6.92 -20.67
C LEU A 182 8.83 -5.66 -20.44
N PHE A 183 8.24 -4.48 -20.63
CA PHE A 183 8.86 -3.20 -20.30
C PHE A 183 9.21 -3.12 -18.80
N PHE A 184 8.28 -3.45 -17.91
CA PHE A 184 8.54 -3.44 -16.48
C PHE A 184 9.62 -4.46 -16.07
N ALA A 185 9.61 -5.66 -16.64
CA ALA A 185 10.66 -6.66 -16.40
C ALA A 185 12.03 -6.14 -16.83
N SER A 186 12.15 -5.68 -18.08
CA SER A 186 13.43 -5.23 -18.63
C SER A 186 13.95 -3.97 -17.96
N ALA A 187 13.12 -2.94 -17.77
CA ALA A 187 13.51 -1.70 -17.11
C ALA A 187 13.99 -1.96 -15.68
N GLY A 188 13.24 -2.74 -14.90
CA GLY A 188 13.63 -3.07 -13.53
C GLY A 188 14.94 -3.88 -13.46
N LEU A 189 15.11 -4.88 -14.35
CA LEU A 189 16.33 -5.68 -14.44
C LEU A 189 17.56 -4.84 -14.80
N LEU A 190 17.42 -3.93 -15.78
CA LEU A 190 18.50 -3.03 -16.18
C LEU A 190 18.89 -2.10 -15.03
N ILE A 191 17.91 -1.53 -14.32
CA ILE A 191 18.19 -0.65 -13.17
C ILE A 191 18.97 -1.41 -12.09
N VAL A 192 18.53 -2.60 -11.68
CA VAL A 192 19.23 -3.35 -10.62
C VAL A 192 20.63 -3.80 -11.04
N ALA A 193 20.77 -4.27 -12.28
CA ALA A 193 22.05 -4.75 -12.83
C ALA A 193 23.12 -3.66 -12.85
N PHE A 194 22.76 -2.44 -13.28
CA PHE A 194 23.73 -1.35 -13.40
C PHE A 194 23.97 -0.57 -12.10
N ASN A 195 23.07 -0.63 -11.11
CA ASN A 195 23.14 0.28 -9.94
C ASN A 195 23.34 -0.41 -8.57
N PHE A 196 23.00 -1.70 -8.44
CA PHE A 196 22.90 -2.36 -7.11
C PHE A 196 23.74 -3.63 -6.96
N GLY A 197 24.44 -4.04 -8.02
CA GLY A 197 25.34 -5.19 -8.01
C GLY A 197 24.62 -6.55 -8.05
N PRO A 198 25.39 -7.65 -8.07
CA PRO A 198 24.86 -8.98 -8.37
C PRO A 198 23.91 -9.52 -7.29
N PHE A 199 24.16 -9.22 -6.02
CA PHE A 199 23.34 -9.74 -4.93
C PHE A 199 21.91 -9.18 -4.98
N ILE A 200 21.74 -7.84 -5.01
CA ILE A 200 20.42 -7.23 -5.14
C ILE A 200 19.75 -7.62 -6.45
N SER A 201 20.51 -7.71 -7.55
CA SER A 201 19.99 -8.20 -8.83
C SER A 201 19.43 -9.62 -8.72
N SER A 202 20.12 -10.51 -7.99
CA SER A 202 19.64 -11.88 -7.76
C SER A 202 18.36 -11.94 -6.92
N LEU A 203 18.24 -11.11 -5.88
CA LEU A 203 17.01 -11.01 -5.07
C LEU A 203 15.84 -10.45 -5.89
N TYR A 204 16.11 -9.48 -6.75
CA TYR A 204 15.12 -8.92 -7.66
C TYR A 204 14.64 -9.99 -8.66
N CYS A 205 15.56 -10.73 -9.29
CA CYS A 205 15.23 -11.86 -10.16
C CYS A 205 14.42 -12.95 -9.42
N LEU A 206 14.77 -13.26 -8.16
CA LEU A 206 14.01 -14.17 -7.32
C LEU A 206 12.58 -13.66 -7.11
N GLY A 207 12.40 -12.36 -6.83
CA GLY A 207 11.08 -11.74 -6.72
C GLY A 207 10.24 -11.89 -7.99
N LEU A 208 10.83 -11.63 -9.17
CA LEU A 208 10.15 -11.85 -10.45
C LEU A 208 9.80 -13.33 -10.66
N LEU A 209 10.74 -14.24 -10.41
CA LEU A 209 10.55 -15.68 -10.54
C LEU A 209 9.38 -16.15 -9.66
N LEU A 210 9.33 -15.74 -8.39
CA LEU A 210 8.25 -16.10 -7.48
C LEU A 210 6.89 -15.56 -7.95
N GLY A 211 6.86 -14.33 -8.50
CA GLY A 211 5.65 -13.78 -9.12
C GLY A 211 5.19 -14.58 -10.35
N THR A 212 6.13 -15.07 -11.15
CA THR A 212 5.87 -15.94 -12.30
C THR A 212 5.33 -17.30 -11.87
N LEU A 213 6.01 -17.97 -10.94
CA LEU A 213 5.57 -19.26 -10.38
C LEU A 213 4.17 -19.14 -9.74
N TYR A 214 3.87 -18.00 -9.14
CA TYR A 214 2.55 -17.71 -8.58
C TYR A 214 1.44 -17.69 -9.65
N SER A 215 1.69 -17.10 -10.83
CA SER A 215 0.65 -16.77 -11.82
C SER A 215 0.57 -17.74 -13.00
N VAL A 216 1.71 -18.28 -13.46
CA VAL A 216 1.87 -18.90 -14.79
C VAL A 216 1.80 -20.43 -14.73
N PRO A 217 1.08 -21.11 -15.66
CA PRO A 217 1.13 -22.58 -15.80
C PRO A 217 2.53 -23.09 -16.22
N PRO A 218 2.93 -24.33 -15.86
CA PRO A 218 2.15 -25.36 -15.20
C PRO A 218 2.02 -25.18 -13.67
N PHE A 219 2.88 -24.38 -13.05
CA PHE A 219 2.93 -24.26 -11.58
C PHE A 219 1.71 -23.55 -11.00
N ARG A 220 1.44 -22.31 -11.45
CA ARG A 220 0.33 -21.44 -11.00
C ARG A 220 0.04 -21.59 -9.50
N LEU A 221 1.07 -21.36 -8.67
CA LEU A 221 1.08 -21.69 -7.24
C LEU A 221 -0.01 -20.97 -6.44
N LYS A 222 -0.62 -19.91 -6.98
CA LYS A 222 -1.82 -19.28 -6.41
C LYS A 222 -2.98 -20.24 -6.16
N ARG A 223 -3.01 -21.40 -6.84
CA ARG A 223 -4.01 -22.47 -6.63
C ARG A 223 -3.84 -23.20 -5.31
N TYR A 224 -2.64 -23.18 -4.73
CA TYR A 224 -2.32 -23.81 -3.44
C TYR A 224 -2.22 -22.72 -2.37
N PRO A 225 -3.21 -22.63 -1.44
CA PRO A 225 -3.29 -21.51 -0.49
C PRO A 225 -2.01 -21.29 0.31
N VAL A 226 -1.41 -22.36 0.84
CA VAL A 226 -0.17 -22.27 1.64
C VAL A 226 0.98 -21.72 0.80
N ALA A 227 1.19 -22.22 -0.42
CA ALA A 227 2.25 -21.71 -1.30
C ALA A 227 2.00 -20.25 -1.68
N ALA A 228 0.74 -19.88 -1.97
CA ALA A 228 0.34 -18.51 -2.28
C ALA A 228 0.65 -17.56 -1.12
N PHE A 229 0.34 -17.98 0.11
CA PHE A 229 0.61 -17.21 1.33
C PHE A 229 2.11 -17.02 1.55
N LEU A 230 2.89 -18.09 1.43
CA LEU A 230 4.35 -18.04 1.60
C LEU A 230 5.02 -17.15 0.56
N ILE A 231 4.60 -17.20 -0.71
CA ILE A 231 5.14 -16.33 -1.76
C ILE A 231 4.85 -14.86 -1.45
N ILE A 232 3.62 -14.54 -1.08
CA ILE A 232 3.25 -13.15 -0.76
C ILE A 232 4.03 -12.67 0.47
N ALA A 233 4.10 -13.46 1.54
CA ALA A 233 4.88 -13.12 2.73
C ALA A 233 6.37 -12.94 2.41
N THR A 234 6.94 -13.81 1.55
CA THR A 234 8.35 -13.72 1.15
C THR A 234 8.62 -12.47 0.33
N VAL A 235 7.85 -12.23 -0.73
CA VAL A 235 8.11 -11.11 -1.66
C VAL A 235 7.76 -9.77 -1.01
N ARG A 236 6.56 -9.67 -0.41
CA ARG A 236 6.03 -8.41 0.12
C ARG A 236 6.51 -8.11 1.54
N GLY A 237 6.67 -9.14 2.35
CA GLY A 237 7.12 -9.03 3.72
C GLY A 237 8.64 -9.01 3.83
N PHE A 238 9.29 -10.10 3.46
CA PHE A 238 10.72 -10.27 3.72
C PHE A 238 11.61 -9.55 2.70
N LEU A 239 11.52 -9.91 1.42
CA LEU A 239 12.46 -9.47 0.37
C LEU A 239 12.48 -7.94 0.20
N LEU A 240 11.33 -7.29 0.28
CA LEU A 240 11.26 -5.83 0.22
C LEU A 240 12.07 -5.21 1.36
N ASN A 241 11.84 -5.65 2.59
CA ASN A 241 12.47 -5.06 3.77
C ASN A 241 13.98 -5.32 3.81
N PHE A 242 14.34 -6.58 3.65
CA PHE A 242 15.72 -7.01 3.59
C PHE A 242 16.47 -6.35 2.42
N GLY A 243 15.90 -6.40 1.22
CA GLY A 243 16.55 -5.92 0.01
C GLY A 243 16.79 -4.41 0.02
N VAL A 244 15.81 -3.60 0.44
CA VAL A 244 15.99 -2.15 0.54
C VAL A 244 17.04 -1.82 1.61
N TYR A 245 16.93 -2.39 2.80
CA TYR A 245 17.89 -2.07 3.87
C TYR A 245 19.32 -2.51 3.51
N TYR A 246 19.48 -3.69 2.90
CA TYR A 246 20.77 -4.14 2.36
C TYR A 246 21.32 -3.16 1.34
N ALA A 247 20.50 -2.78 0.34
CA ALA A 247 20.92 -1.87 -0.72
C ALA A 247 21.32 -0.50 -0.17
N THR A 248 20.60 0.02 0.83
CA THR A 248 20.93 1.30 1.47
C THR A 248 22.23 1.20 2.26
N ARG A 249 22.43 0.15 3.07
CA ARG A 249 23.69 -0.04 3.81
C ARG A 249 24.89 -0.18 2.87
N ALA A 250 24.75 -0.97 1.81
CA ALA A 250 25.79 -1.12 0.81
C ALA A 250 26.09 0.21 0.09
N ALA A 251 25.07 1.03 -0.15
CA ALA A 251 25.25 2.38 -0.71
C ALA A 251 25.98 3.33 0.24
N LEU A 252 25.85 3.14 1.56
CA LEU A 252 26.59 3.85 2.60
C LEU A 252 28.03 3.30 2.80
N GLY A 253 28.46 2.30 2.03
CA GLY A 253 29.76 1.64 2.18
C GLY A 253 29.86 0.71 3.39
N LEU A 254 28.72 0.33 3.98
CA LEU A 254 28.66 -0.51 5.17
C LEU A 254 28.45 -1.98 4.81
N SER A 255 29.04 -2.87 5.62
CA SER A 255 28.63 -4.28 5.63
C SER A 255 27.20 -4.41 6.13
N PHE A 256 26.52 -5.46 5.68
CA PHE A 256 25.19 -5.77 6.14
C PHE A 256 25.23 -6.18 7.62
N ASN A 257 24.41 -5.53 8.44
CA ASN A 257 24.17 -5.92 9.81
C ASN A 257 22.70 -5.58 10.15
N TRP A 258 22.01 -6.51 10.81
CA TRP A 258 20.64 -6.30 11.24
C TRP A 258 20.59 -5.30 12.39
N SER A 259 19.73 -4.28 12.26
CA SER A 259 19.33 -3.47 13.42
C SER A 259 18.07 -4.07 14.05
N SER A 260 17.92 -3.94 15.37
CA SER A 260 16.72 -4.43 16.08
C SER A 260 15.41 -3.89 15.49
N PRO A 261 15.29 -2.59 15.14
CA PRO A 261 14.13 -2.04 14.44
C PRO A 261 13.87 -2.71 13.08
N VAL A 262 14.92 -2.91 12.27
CA VAL A 262 14.76 -3.47 10.93
C VAL A 262 14.39 -4.95 11.00
N SER A 263 14.98 -5.71 11.93
CA SER A 263 14.57 -7.10 12.21
C SER A 263 13.11 -7.17 12.66
N PHE A 264 12.71 -6.27 13.57
CA PHE A 264 11.33 -6.16 14.02
C PHE A 264 10.37 -5.88 12.86
N ILE A 265 10.58 -4.81 12.08
CA ILE A 265 9.64 -4.47 11.00
C ILE A 265 9.60 -5.57 9.94
N THR A 266 10.74 -6.18 9.62
CA THR A 266 10.81 -7.28 8.64
C THR A 266 9.97 -8.47 9.10
N ALA A 267 10.11 -8.91 10.34
CA ALA A 267 9.30 -10.00 10.89
C ALA A 267 7.83 -9.61 10.97
N PHE A 268 7.54 -8.42 11.51
CA PHE A 268 6.20 -7.91 11.72
C PHE A 268 5.41 -7.78 10.42
N VAL A 269 5.98 -7.15 9.39
CA VAL A 269 5.31 -6.98 8.09
C VAL A 269 5.31 -8.26 7.26
N THR A 270 6.16 -9.23 7.54
CA THR A 270 6.07 -10.58 6.94
C THR A 270 4.84 -11.32 7.46
N LEU A 271 4.60 -11.28 8.77
CA LEU A 271 3.37 -11.81 9.36
C LEU A 271 2.14 -11.00 8.90
N PHE A 272 2.26 -9.68 8.79
CA PHE A 272 1.19 -8.84 8.25
C PHE A 272 0.89 -9.20 6.79
N ALA A 273 1.91 -9.38 5.95
CA ALA A 273 1.74 -9.77 4.54
C ALA A 273 1.03 -11.13 4.42
N LEU A 274 1.26 -12.05 5.34
CA LEU A 274 0.50 -13.29 5.46
C LEU A 274 -1.00 -13.02 5.76
N VAL A 275 -1.31 -12.09 6.68
CA VAL A 275 -2.70 -11.67 6.95
C VAL A 275 -3.35 -11.06 5.71
N ILE A 276 -2.64 -10.19 4.99
CA ILE A 276 -3.12 -9.64 3.71
C ILE A 276 -3.38 -10.78 2.73
N ALA A 277 -2.49 -11.77 2.65
CA ALA A 277 -2.65 -12.91 1.74
C ALA A 277 -3.88 -13.77 2.05
N ILE A 278 -4.18 -13.97 3.34
CA ILE A 278 -5.38 -14.69 3.82
C ILE A 278 -6.65 -13.90 3.53
N THR A 279 -6.61 -12.59 3.72
CA THR A 279 -7.79 -11.72 3.62
C THR A 279 -8.05 -11.19 2.21
N LYS A 280 -7.09 -11.30 1.28
CA LYS A 280 -7.16 -10.73 -0.08
C LYS A 280 -8.37 -11.20 -0.90
N ASP A 281 -8.81 -12.44 -0.67
CA ASP A 281 -9.88 -13.07 -1.45
C ASP A 281 -11.27 -12.81 -0.82
N LEU A 282 -11.35 -12.18 0.37
CA LEU A 282 -12.63 -11.85 1.01
C LEU A 282 -13.56 -11.02 0.12
N PRO A 283 -13.09 -9.94 -0.57
CA PRO A 283 -13.95 -9.16 -1.46
C PRO A 283 -14.45 -9.94 -2.69
N ASP A 284 -13.78 -11.04 -3.03
CA ASP A 284 -14.02 -11.83 -4.24
C ASP A 284 -14.99 -13.01 -3.99
N VAL A 285 -15.29 -13.35 -2.73
CA VAL A 285 -16.07 -14.56 -2.34
C VAL A 285 -17.42 -14.68 -3.05
N GLU A 286 -18.15 -13.58 -3.22
CA GLU A 286 -19.47 -13.62 -3.85
C GLU A 286 -19.38 -13.97 -5.34
N GLY A 287 -18.42 -13.39 -6.05
CA GLY A 287 -18.17 -13.73 -7.45
C GLY A 287 -17.61 -15.14 -7.59
N ASP A 288 -16.71 -15.55 -6.70
CA ASP A 288 -16.17 -16.91 -6.68
C ASP A 288 -17.27 -17.97 -6.48
N ARG A 289 -18.25 -17.72 -5.61
CA ARG A 289 -19.41 -18.62 -5.41
C ARG A 289 -20.27 -18.75 -6.65
N GLN A 290 -20.59 -17.63 -7.31
CA GLN A 290 -21.44 -17.62 -8.50
C GLN A 290 -20.82 -18.45 -9.65
N PHE A 291 -19.49 -18.45 -9.75
CA PHE A 291 -18.75 -19.17 -10.79
C PHE A 291 -18.10 -20.48 -10.30
N GLN A 292 -18.50 -21.00 -9.14
CA GLN A 292 -18.03 -22.26 -8.56
C GLN A 292 -16.49 -22.34 -8.39
N ILE A 293 -15.86 -21.19 -8.11
CA ILE A 293 -14.42 -21.10 -7.82
C ILE A 293 -14.19 -21.47 -6.35
N SER A 294 -13.48 -22.58 -6.15
CA SER A 294 -13.11 -23.05 -4.82
C SER A 294 -11.88 -22.28 -4.30
N THR A 295 -12.10 -21.38 -3.32
CA THR A 295 -11.06 -20.66 -2.57
C THR A 295 -11.14 -21.00 -1.09
N PHE A 296 -10.13 -20.60 -0.32
CA PHE A 296 -10.11 -20.81 1.13
C PHE A 296 -11.29 -20.10 1.80
N ALA A 297 -11.65 -18.91 1.30
CA ALA A 297 -12.77 -18.12 1.81
C ALA A 297 -14.15 -18.67 1.39
N THR A 298 -14.28 -19.28 0.20
CA THR A 298 -15.54 -19.97 -0.15
C THR A 298 -15.74 -21.26 0.66
N LYS A 299 -14.67 -21.96 1.05
CA LYS A 299 -14.73 -23.19 1.87
C LYS A 299 -14.96 -22.95 3.36
N LEU A 300 -14.18 -22.07 3.98
CA LEU A 300 -14.26 -21.81 5.43
C LEU A 300 -15.30 -20.75 5.80
N GLY A 301 -15.75 -19.96 4.82
CA GLY A 301 -16.70 -18.87 5.00
C GLY A 301 -16.03 -17.54 5.34
N VAL A 302 -16.66 -16.46 4.88
CA VAL A 302 -16.18 -15.07 5.03
C VAL A 302 -15.87 -14.74 6.49
N ARG A 303 -16.79 -15.05 7.41
CA ARG A 303 -16.66 -14.77 8.84
C ARG A 303 -15.41 -15.40 9.44
N ASN A 304 -15.17 -16.69 9.17
CA ASN A 304 -14.05 -17.41 9.75
C ASN A 304 -12.70 -16.90 9.21
N ILE A 305 -12.62 -16.58 7.92
CA ILE A 305 -11.41 -15.99 7.32
C ILE A 305 -11.14 -14.58 7.86
N ALA A 306 -12.18 -13.76 7.99
CA ALA A 306 -12.05 -12.44 8.59
C ALA A 306 -11.54 -12.53 10.04
N LEU A 307 -12.16 -13.38 10.87
CA LEU A 307 -11.76 -13.59 12.25
C LEU A 307 -10.34 -14.16 12.38
N LEU A 308 -9.94 -15.07 11.48
CA LEU A 308 -8.56 -15.57 11.43
C LEU A 308 -7.57 -14.45 11.13
N GLY A 309 -7.85 -13.62 10.12
CA GLY A 309 -7.00 -12.47 9.78
C GLY A 309 -6.91 -11.45 10.92
N ILE A 310 -8.03 -11.15 11.56
CA ILE A 310 -8.10 -10.25 12.72
C ILE A 310 -7.30 -10.81 13.89
N GLY A 311 -7.50 -12.09 14.24
CA GLY A 311 -6.81 -12.74 15.34
C GLY A 311 -5.30 -12.78 15.16
N LEU A 312 -4.83 -13.15 13.96
CA LEU A 312 -3.41 -13.13 13.63
C LEU A 312 -2.81 -11.72 13.72
N LEU A 313 -3.54 -10.71 13.23
CA LEU A 313 -3.06 -9.33 13.25
C LEU A 313 -3.06 -8.73 14.67
N LEU A 314 -4.07 -9.04 15.49
CA LEU A 314 -4.08 -8.67 16.92
C LEU A 314 -2.95 -9.35 17.70
N ALA A 315 -2.67 -10.62 17.41
CA ALA A 315 -1.53 -11.33 18.00
C ALA A 315 -0.20 -10.67 17.59
N ASN A 316 -0.07 -10.24 16.34
CA ASN A 316 1.09 -9.49 15.86
C ASN A 316 1.22 -8.12 16.57
N TYR A 317 0.11 -7.41 16.79
CA TYR A 317 0.14 -6.16 17.56
C TYR A 317 0.52 -6.38 19.03
N ALA A 318 -0.02 -7.42 19.66
CA ALA A 318 0.35 -7.79 21.02
C ALA A 318 1.84 -8.16 21.12
N SER A 319 2.38 -8.87 20.13
CA SER A 319 3.81 -9.21 20.09
C SER A 319 4.69 -7.97 19.95
N ALA A 320 4.28 -6.97 19.15
CA ALA A 320 4.98 -5.70 19.05
C ALA A 320 5.00 -4.95 20.39
N ILE A 321 3.86 -4.85 21.09
CA ILE A 321 3.80 -4.25 22.42
C ILE A 321 4.71 -4.99 23.40
N PHE A 322 4.67 -6.33 23.39
CA PHE A 322 5.51 -7.17 24.24
C PHE A 322 7.00 -6.97 23.98
N VAL A 323 7.44 -6.94 22.72
CA VAL A 323 8.84 -6.70 22.33
C VAL A 323 9.31 -5.32 22.83
N ALA A 324 8.46 -4.30 22.76
CA ALA A 324 8.79 -2.96 23.25
C ALA A 324 9.04 -2.94 24.76
N LEU A 325 8.26 -3.73 25.52
CA LEU A 325 8.41 -3.86 26.96
C LEU A 325 9.66 -4.67 27.34
N PHE A 326 9.96 -5.73 26.60
CA PHE A 326 11.09 -6.62 26.87
C PHE A 326 12.44 -6.03 26.43
N MET A 327 12.48 -5.22 25.37
CA MET A 327 13.69 -4.60 24.82
C MET A 327 13.64 -3.07 24.87
N PRO A 328 13.55 -2.45 26.06
CA PRO A 328 13.32 -1.01 26.22
C PRO A 328 14.44 -0.12 25.65
N GLN A 329 15.63 -0.67 25.44
CA GLN A 329 16.80 0.04 24.91
C GLN A 329 16.87 0.01 23.37
N ALA A 330 16.20 -0.96 22.74
CA ALA A 330 16.21 -1.10 21.28
C ALA A 330 15.12 -0.28 20.60
N PHE A 331 14.07 0.10 21.35
CA PHE A 331 12.86 0.72 20.81
C PHE A 331 12.38 1.92 21.63
N ARG A 332 11.80 2.91 20.97
CA ARG A 332 11.06 4.01 21.57
C ARG A 332 9.71 3.50 22.08
N ARG A 333 9.71 2.99 23.30
CA ARG A 333 8.55 2.38 23.98
C ARG A 333 7.26 3.17 23.86
N SER A 334 7.31 4.49 24.06
CA SER A 334 6.11 5.33 23.99
C SER A 334 5.45 5.25 22.61
N VAL A 335 6.23 5.33 21.53
CA VAL A 335 5.73 5.23 20.16
C VAL A 335 5.24 3.82 19.86
N MET A 336 6.05 2.80 20.18
CA MET A 336 5.73 1.42 19.84
C MET A 336 4.48 0.93 20.58
N ILE A 337 4.35 1.19 21.90
CA ILE A 337 3.17 0.77 22.68
C ILE A 337 1.92 1.55 22.25
N SER A 338 2.02 2.89 22.15
CA SER A 338 0.85 3.71 21.84
C SER A 338 0.34 3.48 20.42
N ALA A 339 1.22 3.44 19.42
CA ALA A 339 0.81 3.27 18.03
C ALA A 339 0.19 1.90 17.79
N HIS A 340 0.85 0.81 18.19
CA HIS A 340 0.33 -0.55 18.01
C HIS A 340 -0.94 -0.79 18.86
N GLY A 341 -1.06 -0.15 20.03
CA GLY A 341 -2.29 -0.15 20.83
C GLY A 341 -3.47 0.55 20.13
N ILE A 342 -3.23 1.72 19.53
CA ILE A 342 -4.23 2.45 18.73
C ILE A 342 -4.65 1.62 17.50
N PHE A 343 -3.68 1.00 16.81
CA PHE A 343 -3.96 0.16 15.64
C PHE A 343 -4.75 -1.09 16.01
N ALA A 344 -4.41 -1.75 17.11
CA ALA A 344 -5.16 -2.89 17.64
C ALA A 344 -6.60 -2.49 18.01
N LEU A 345 -6.79 -1.37 18.70
CA LEU A 345 -8.12 -0.86 19.03
C LEU A 345 -8.92 -0.53 17.76
N GLY A 346 -8.30 0.14 16.80
CA GLY A 346 -8.93 0.44 15.50
C GLY A 346 -9.36 -0.83 14.76
N LEU A 347 -8.54 -1.88 14.79
CA LEU A 347 -8.87 -3.18 14.22
C LEU A 347 -10.04 -3.85 14.93
N ILE A 348 -10.10 -3.80 16.27
CA ILE A 348 -11.23 -4.35 17.05
C ILE A 348 -12.53 -3.60 16.71
N LEU A 349 -12.48 -2.27 16.61
CA LEU A 349 -13.64 -1.47 16.22
C LEU A 349 -14.11 -1.82 14.81
N GLN A 350 -13.18 -1.98 13.86
CA GLN A 350 -13.52 -2.38 12.49
C GLN A 350 -14.03 -3.81 12.40
N ALA A 351 -13.53 -4.72 13.22
CA ALA A 351 -14.09 -6.07 13.35
C ALA A 351 -15.54 -6.03 13.84
N TRP A 352 -15.85 -5.19 14.83
CA TRP A 352 -17.22 -5.00 15.31
C TRP A 352 -18.13 -4.42 14.23
N VAL A 353 -17.68 -3.38 13.50
CA VAL A 353 -18.43 -2.81 12.36
C VAL A 353 -18.72 -3.87 11.30
N LEU A 354 -17.73 -4.72 10.97
CA LEU A 354 -17.89 -5.79 9.99
C LEU A 354 -18.93 -6.84 10.44
N GLU A 355 -18.92 -7.24 11.71
CA GLU A 355 -19.89 -8.18 12.29
C GLU A 355 -21.31 -7.58 12.28
N GLN A 356 -21.46 -6.31 12.68
CA GLN A 356 -22.76 -5.61 12.66
C GLN A 356 -23.33 -5.48 11.24
N ALA A 357 -22.46 -5.25 10.25
CA ALA A 357 -22.83 -5.20 8.85
C ALA A 357 -23.10 -6.59 8.23
N LYS A 358 -23.04 -7.68 9.03
CA LYS A 358 -23.27 -9.06 8.59
C LYS A 358 -22.47 -9.43 7.34
N TYR A 359 -21.23 -8.92 7.24
CA TYR A 359 -20.33 -9.21 6.13
C TYR A 359 -20.89 -8.88 4.74
N THR A 360 -21.59 -7.75 4.58
CA THR A 360 -21.97 -7.26 3.25
C THR A 360 -20.73 -6.99 2.39
N LYS A 361 -20.88 -7.07 1.06
CA LYS A 361 -19.79 -6.84 0.10
C LYS A 361 -19.06 -5.51 0.34
N ASP A 362 -19.83 -4.44 0.60
CA ASP A 362 -19.27 -3.12 0.88
C ASP A 362 -18.51 -3.08 2.21
N ALA A 363 -19.04 -3.73 3.26
CA ALA A 363 -18.36 -3.81 4.55
C ALA A 363 -17.05 -4.60 4.45
N ILE A 364 -17.03 -5.71 3.70
CA ILE A 364 -15.82 -6.49 3.42
C ILE A 364 -14.79 -5.64 2.67
N LEU A 365 -15.22 -4.88 1.66
CA LEU A 365 -14.32 -4.01 0.89
C LEU A 365 -13.73 -2.90 1.76
N GLN A 366 -14.54 -2.29 2.63
CA GLN A 366 -14.09 -1.29 3.58
C GLN A 366 -13.10 -1.88 4.60
N PHE A 367 -13.41 -3.05 5.15
CA PHE A 367 -12.53 -3.77 6.07
C PHE A 367 -11.18 -4.13 5.41
N TYR A 368 -11.20 -4.65 4.18
CA TYR A 368 -9.99 -4.96 3.44
C TYR A 368 -9.14 -3.71 3.13
N ARG A 369 -9.78 -2.59 2.79
CA ARG A 369 -9.08 -1.29 2.65
C ARG A 369 -8.48 -0.83 3.97
N PHE A 370 -9.17 -1.04 5.09
CA PHE A 370 -8.67 -0.71 6.41
C PHE A 370 -7.42 -1.52 6.79
N ILE A 371 -7.37 -2.81 6.47
CA ILE A 371 -6.16 -3.64 6.63
C ILE A 371 -4.96 -3.03 5.88
N TRP A 372 -5.18 -2.56 4.65
CA TRP A 372 -4.12 -1.87 3.88
C TRP A 372 -3.71 -0.54 4.51
N ASN A 373 -4.65 0.23 5.06
CA ASN A 373 -4.32 1.48 5.75
C ASN A 373 -3.47 1.24 7.00
N LEU A 374 -3.78 0.19 7.77
CA LEU A 374 -2.93 -0.24 8.88
C LEU A 374 -1.53 -0.61 8.40
N PHE A 375 -1.40 -1.40 7.34
CA PHE A 375 -0.11 -1.74 6.74
C PHE A 375 0.72 -0.51 6.33
N TYR A 376 0.08 0.54 5.79
CA TYR A 376 0.76 1.80 5.49
C TYR A 376 1.18 2.55 6.74
N ALA A 377 0.34 2.53 7.78
CA ALA A 377 0.62 3.18 9.05
C ALA A 377 1.85 2.58 9.73
N GLU A 378 2.08 1.26 9.62
CA GLU A 378 3.28 0.60 10.14
C GLU A 378 4.56 1.20 9.57
N TYR A 379 4.63 1.36 8.24
CA TYR A 379 5.80 1.98 7.62
C TYR A 379 5.93 3.47 7.92
N LEU A 380 4.82 4.17 8.18
CA LEU A 380 4.86 5.57 8.57
C LEU A 380 5.48 5.77 9.96
N ILE A 381 5.14 4.90 10.91
CA ILE A 381 5.68 4.97 12.28
C ILE A 381 7.08 4.35 12.38
N PHE A 382 7.45 3.43 11.47
CA PHE A 382 8.67 2.64 11.55
C PHE A 382 9.98 3.46 11.73
N PRO A 383 10.20 4.60 11.05
CA PRO A 383 11.40 5.39 11.30
C PRO A 383 11.52 5.93 12.73
N LEU A 384 10.38 6.05 13.43
CA LEU A 384 10.27 6.65 14.76
C LEU A 384 10.35 5.62 15.90
N ILE A 385 10.27 4.32 15.62
CA ILE A 385 10.28 3.27 16.66
C ILE A 385 11.66 2.95 17.22
#